data_AF-A0A2E0DSU1-F1
#
_entry.id   AF-A0A2E0DSU1-F1
#
_cell.length_a   1.000
_cell.length_b   1.000
_cell.length_c   1.000
_cell.angle_alpha   90.00
_cell.angle_beta   90.00
_cell.angle_gamma   90.00
#
_symmetry.space_group_name_H-M   'P 1'
#
loop_
_entity.id
_entity.type
_entity.pdbx_description
1 polymer ?
#
loop_
_entity_poly.entity_id
_entity_poly.type
_entity_poly.pdbx_seq_one_letter_code
_entity_poly.pdbx_strand_id
1 'polypeptide(L)'
;MGQSMVAITEADCTGCDLCIPHCPFEALLPLATNPHGRDHKKRPVVVLTTQCVGCLSCIGSCPTKALHEILMPPISNTSPLLISSEEPDTETVPRWGKKGLGWA
;
A
#
# COMPACT_ATOMS: atom_id res chain seq x y z
N MET A 1 1.10 -20.72 10.29
CA MET A 1 0.18 -19.59 10.04
C MET A 1 0.66 -18.93 8.76
N GLY A 2 -0.16 -18.90 7.71
CA GLY A 2 0.25 -18.37 6.41
C GLY A 2 0.52 -16.87 6.49
N GLN A 3 1.49 -16.38 5.74
CA GLN A 3 1.77 -14.94 5.65
C GLN A 3 0.74 -14.34 4.68
N SER A 4 -0.24 -13.61 5.21
CA SER A 4 -1.21 -12.86 4.39
C SER A 4 -0.62 -11.51 3.97
N MET A 5 -1.11 -10.95 2.85
CA MET A 5 -0.79 -9.58 2.41
C MET A 5 -2.06 -8.90 1.91
N VAL A 6 -2.02 -7.58 1.78
CA VAL A 6 -3.11 -6.80 1.20
C VAL A 6 -2.77 -6.47 -0.25
N ALA A 7 -3.74 -6.62 -1.16
CA ALA A 7 -3.66 -6.18 -2.54
C ALA A 7 -4.71 -5.10 -2.84
N ILE A 8 -4.50 -4.32 -3.90
CA ILE A 8 -5.38 -3.26 -4.36
C ILE A 8 -5.87 -3.60 -5.77
N THR A 9 -7.18 -3.59 -5.97
CA THR A 9 -7.78 -3.58 -7.31
C THR A 9 -7.66 -2.18 -7.91
N GLU A 10 -6.81 -2.01 -8.92
CA GLU A 10 -6.51 -0.69 -9.51
C GLU A 10 -7.74 0.02 -10.11
N ALA A 11 -8.66 -0.76 -10.69
CA ALA A 11 -9.90 -0.26 -11.29
C ALA A 11 -10.86 0.36 -10.24
N ASP A 12 -10.84 -0.13 -9.00
CA ASP A 12 -11.72 0.35 -7.92
C ASP A 12 -11.03 1.36 -7.01
N CYS A 13 -9.71 1.50 -7.13
CA CYS A 13 -8.92 2.45 -6.35
C CYS A 13 -9.13 3.85 -6.91
N THR A 14 -9.72 4.74 -6.11
CA THR A 14 -9.97 6.13 -6.50
C THR A 14 -8.82 7.09 -6.19
N GLY A 15 -7.79 6.62 -5.47
CA GLY A 15 -6.71 7.49 -4.97
C GLY A 15 -7.17 8.47 -3.88
N CYS A 16 -8.07 8.04 -2.99
CA CYS A 16 -8.63 8.87 -1.93
C CYS A 16 -7.74 9.01 -0.69
N ASP A 17 -6.62 8.28 -0.63
CA ASP A 17 -5.60 8.32 0.44
C ASP A 17 -6.10 7.93 1.86
N LEU A 18 -7.37 7.56 2.01
CA LEU A 18 -7.97 7.19 3.29
C LEU A 18 -7.32 5.98 3.95
N CYS A 19 -6.73 5.06 3.18
CA CYS A 19 -6.12 3.85 3.72
C CYS A 19 -4.71 4.05 4.29
N ILE A 20 -4.02 5.12 3.89
CA ILE A 20 -2.66 5.44 4.30
C ILE A 20 -2.53 5.58 5.82
N PRO A 21 -3.35 6.40 6.52
CA PRO A 21 -3.23 6.55 7.97
C PRO A 21 -3.54 5.27 8.75
N HIS A 22 -4.33 4.35 8.18
CA HIS A 22 -4.68 3.07 8.80
C HIS A 22 -3.58 2.00 8.68
N CYS A 23 -2.54 2.23 7.87
CA CYS A 23 -1.40 1.33 7.81
C CYS A 23 -0.39 1.69 8.90
N PRO A 24 -0.20 0.88 9.96
CA PRO A 24 0.81 1.17 10.98
C PRO A 24 2.25 1.00 10.47
N PHE A 25 2.45 0.25 9.38
CA PHE A 25 3.77 -0.07 8.81
C PHE A 25 4.13 0.73 7.56
N GLU A 26 3.34 1.76 7.22
CA GLU A 26 3.63 2.65 6.08
C GLU A 26 3.76 1.93 4.72
N ALA A 27 3.16 0.74 4.61
CA ALA A 27 3.17 -0.06 3.40
C ALA A 27 2.23 0.45 2.30
N LEU A 28 1.35 1.41 2.60
CA LEU A 28 0.42 2.00 1.65
C LEU A 28 0.87 3.42 1.35
N LEU A 29 1.34 3.67 0.12
CA LEU A 29 1.81 4.97 -0.32
C LEU A 29 1.19 5.38 -1.66
N PRO A 30 0.98 6.68 -1.90
CA PRO A 30 0.53 7.14 -3.20
C PRO A 30 1.66 7.01 -4.21
N LEU A 31 1.32 6.56 -5.41
CA LEU A 31 2.25 6.54 -6.53
C LEU A 31 2.67 7.96 -6.88
N ALA A 32 3.95 8.18 -7.23
CA ALA A 32 4.48 9.50 -7.56
C ALA A 32 3.78 10.13 -8.77
N THR A 33 3.31 9.31 -9.70
CA THR A 33 2.59 9.74 -10.91
C THR A 33 1.29 8.94 -11.10
N ASN A 34 0.37 9.47 -11.90
CA ASN A 34 -0.85 8.75 -12.28
C ASN A 34 -0.57 7.94 -13.55
N PRO A 35 -0.75 6.60 -13.57
CA PRO A 35 -0.47 5.78 -14.74
C PRO A 35 -1.35 6.18 -15.93
N HIS A 36 -0.77 6.06 -17.14
CA HIS A 36 -1.48 6.33 -18.39
C HIS A 36 -2.65 5.36 -18.57
N GLY A 37 -3.81 5.86 -18.99
CA GLY A 37 -5.01 5.04 -19.24
C GLY A 37 -5.92 4.82 -18.03
N ARG A 38 -5.67 5.52 -16.91
CA ARG A 38 -6.55 5.49 -15.73
C ARG A 38 -7.55 6.63 -15.76
N ASP A 39 -8.83 6.30 -15.56
CA ASP A 39 -9.95 7.27 -15.59
C ASP A 39 -10.00 8.20 -14.37
N HIS A 40 -9.37 7.80 -13.26
CA HIS A 40 -9.34 8.60 -12.03
C HIS A 40 -8.33 9.74 -12.12
N LYS A 41 -8.75 10.96 -11.74
CA LYS A 41 -7.90 12.16 -11.72
C LYS A 41 -6.75 12.10 -10.71
N LYS A 42 -6.92 11.35 -9.61
CA LYS A 42 -5.92 11.26 -8.53
C LYS A 42 -5.02 10.05 -8.74
N ARG A 43 -3.74 10.13 -8.34
CA ARG A 43 -2.78 9.01 -8.35
C ARG A 43 -3.27 7.83 -7.50
N PRO A 44 -2.97 6.57 -7.88
CA PRO A 44 -3.39 5.41 -7.12
C PRO A 44 -2.55 5.28 -5.85
N VAL A 45 -3.07 4.53 -4.89
CA VAL A 45 -2.28 4.01 -3.77
C VAL A 45 -1.75 2.64 -4.17
N VAL A 46 -0.50 2.35 -3.82
CA VAL A 46 0.15 1.05 -4.01
C VAL A 46 0.54 0.42 -2.68
N VAL A 47 0.68 -0.90 -2.68
CA VAL A 47 1.17 -1.66 -1.51
C VAL A 47 2.63 -2.01 -1.72
N LEU A 48 3.49 -1.54 -0.82
CA LEU A 48 4.89 -1.94 -0.75
C LEU A 48 4.99 -3.29 -0.04
N THR A 49 5.32 -4.31 -0.82
CA THR A 49 5.42 -5.70 -0.35
C THR A 49 6.50 -5.87 0.71
N THR A 50 7.56 -5.07 0.65
CA THR A 50 8.67 -5.03 1.62
C THR A 50 8.24 -4.53 3.00
N GLN A 51 7.14 -3.78 3.10
CA GLN A 51 6.63 -3.20 4.35
C GLN A 51 5.31 -3.82 4.83
N CYS A 52 4.57 -4.49 3.94
CA CYS A 52 3.27 -5.06 4.29
C CYS A 52 3.42 -6.35 5.11
N VAL A 53 3.09 -6.30 6.40
CA VAL A 53 3.12 -7.48 7.28
C VAL A 53 1.79 -8.26 7.34
N GLY A 54 0.79 -7.88 6.53
CA GLY A 54 -0.49 -8.58 6.52
C GLY A 54 -1.40 -8.34 7.74
N CYS A 55 -1.30 -7.20 8.42
CA CYS A 55 -2.14 -6.90 9.60
C CYS A 55 -3.62 -6.63 9.30
N LEU A 56 -3.97 -6.43 8.02
CA LEU A 56 -5.34 -6.18 7.51
C LEU A 56 -6.06 -4.92 8.04
N SER A 57 -5.41 -4.10 8.88
CA SER A 57 -6.00 -2.88 9.48
C SER A 57 -6.53 -1.86 8.46
N CYS A 58 -5.96 -1.83 7.25
CA CYS A 58 -6.35 -0.88 6.22
C CYS A 58 -7.61 -1.31 5.43
N ILE A 59 -7.96 -2.59 5.39
CA ILE A 59 -9.04 -3.09 4.51
C ILE A 59 -10.36 -2.37 4.79
N GLY A 60 -10.72 -2.21 6.07
CA GLY A 60 -11.96 -1.56 6.49
C GLY A 60 -12.04 -0.05 6.20
N SER A 61 -10.92 0.59 5.87
CA SER A 61 -10.87 2.03 5.58
C SER A 61 -11.27 2.37 4.13
N CYS A 62 -11.29 1.39 3.23
CA CYS A 62 -11.53 1.64 1.81
C CYS A 62 -13.03 1.72 1.51
N PRO A 63 -13.58 2.88 1.11
CA PRO A 63 -15.00 3.03 0.83
C PRO A 63 -15.45 2.28 -0.43
N THR A 64 -14.54 2.08 -1.39
CA THR A 64 -14.81 1.33 -2.64
C THR A 64 -14.50 -0.16 -2.55
N LYS A 65 -14.01 -0.64 -1.40
CA LYS A 65 -13.60 -2.04 -1.19
C LYS A 65 -12.53 -2.53 -2.18
N ALA A 66 -11.67 -1.63 -2.67
CA ALA A 66 -10.55 -1.98 -3.55
C ALA A 66 -9.47 -2.81 -2.85
N LEU A 67 -9.34 -2.70 -1.51
CA LEU A 67 -8.38 -3.46 -0.71
C LEU A 67 -8.94 -4.85 -0.36
N HIS A 68 -8.14 -5.89 -0.58
CA HIS A 68 -8.50 -7.27 -0.27
C HIS A 68 -7.30 -8.07 0.23
N GLU A 69 -7.56 -9.10 1.04
CA GLU A 69 -6.55 -10.03 1.52
C GLU A 69 -6.16 -11.00 0.40
N ILE A 70 -4.86 -11.23 0.27
CA ILE A 70 -4.27 -12.28 -0.57
C ILE A 70 -3.32 -13.13 0.26
N LEU A 71 -3.22 -14.42 -0.07
CA LEU A 71 -2.25 -15.31 0.53
C LEU A 71 -0.91 -15.11 -0.19
N MET A 72 0.15 -14.73 0.54
CA MET A 72 1.48 -14.77 -0.06
C MET A 72 1.93 -16.22 -0.16
N PRO A 73 2.40 -16.67 -1.34
CA PRO A 73 3.05 -17.97 -1.44
C PRO A 73 4.32 -17.97 -0.59
N PRO A 74 4.58 -19.02 0.21
CA PRO A 74 5.77 -19.14 1.03
C PRO A 74 6.98 -19.56 0.16
N ILE A 75 7.42 -18.73 -0.78
CA ILE A 75 8.64 -19.03 -1.54
C ILE A 75 9.86 -18.46 -0.81
N SER A 76 10.32 -19.22 0.18
CA SER A 76 11.60 -19.03 0.88
C SER A 76 12.82 -19.49 0.07
N ASN A 77 12.63 -20.05 -1.13
CA ASN A 77 13.72 -20.62 -1.93
C ASN A 77 14.45 -19.59 -2.82
N THR A 78 13.96 -18.36 -2.87
CA THR A 78 14.64 -17.27 -3.58
C THR A 78 14.46 -16.01 -2.76
N SER A 79 15.54 -15.55 -2.13
CA SER A 79 15.51 -14.32 -1.35
C SER A 79 15.11 -13.14 -2.25
N PRO A 80 14.02 -12.42 -1.96
CA PRO A 80 13.63 -11.22 -2.72
C PRO A 80 14.75 -10.16 -2.77
N LEU A 81 15.69 -10.20 -1.81
CA LEU A 81 16.88 -9.35 -1.78
C LEU A 81 17.84 -9.60 -2.96
N LEU A 82 17.74 -10.74 -3.66
CA LEU A 82 18.55 -11.08 -4.84
C LEU A 82 17.87 -10.69 -6.16
N ILE A 83 16.56 -10.45 -6.14
CA ILE A 83 15.75 -10.06 -7.29
C ILE A 83 15.19 -8.68 -6.97
N SER A 84 16.06 -7.69 -6.77
CA SER A 84 15.62 -6.31 -6.59
C SER A 84 15.00 -5.84 -7.90
N SER A 85 13.70 -6.05 -8.01
CA SER A 85 12.87 -5.62 -9.12
C SER A 85 12.22 -4.34 -8.63
N GLU A 86 12.75 -3.23 -9.14
CA GLU A 86 12.23 -1.86 -9.12
C GLU A 86 11.00 -1.67 -8.23
N GLU A 87 11.22 -1.20 -6.99
CA GLU A 87 10.11 -0.73 -6.16
C GLU A 87 9.40 0.42 -6.88
N PRO A 88 8.06 0.50 -6.81
CA PRO A 88 7.32 1.56 -7.48
C PRO A 88 7.75 2.92 -6.93
N ASP A 89 7.88 3.91 -7.81
CA ASP A 89 8.19 5.29 -7.41
C ASP A 89 6.99 5.88 -6.64
N THR A 90 7.15 6.05 -5.33
CA THR A 90 6.10 6.51 -4.40
C THR A 90 6.45 7.84 -3.76
N GLU A 91 5.42 8.66 -3.51
CA GLU A 91 5.55 9.87 -2.73
C GLU A 91 5.57 9.55 -1.22
N THR A 92 6.46 10.21 -0.47
CA THR A 92 6.54 10.05 0.98
C THR A 92 5.45 10.87 1.68
N VAL A 93 4.74 10.25 2.62
CA VAL A 93 3.66 10.91 3.39
C VAL A 93 4.16 11.21 4.79
N PRO A 94 4.37 12.48 5.19
CA PRO A 94 4.81 12.82 6.54
C PRO A 94 3.67 12.57 7.54
N ARG A 95 3.73 11.45 8.27
CA ARG A 95 2.67 11.08 9.23
C ARG A 95 2.82 11.70 10.62
N TRP A 96 4.06 12.05 10.99
CA TRP A 96 4.37 12.52 12.34
C TRP A 96 4.68 14.02 12.35
N GLY A 97 3.87 14.79 13.09
CA GLY A 97 4.16 16.19 13.34
C GLY A 97 5.41 16.39 14.21
N LYS A 98 6.14 17.49 14.01
CA LYS A 98 7.36 17.83 14.77
C LYS A 98 7.20 17.85 16.30
N LYS A 99 5.97 17.82 16.83
CA LYS A 99 5.62 17.91 18.25
C LYS A 99 5.08 16.61 18.86
N GLY A 100 5.18 15.48 18.16
CA GLY A 100 5.11 14.19 18.85
C GLY A 100 3.72 13.67 19.23
N LEU A 101 2.65 14.44 19.04
CA LEU A 101 1.29 14.01 19.37
C LEU A 101 0.30 14.61 18.35
N GLY A 102 0.20 13.99 17.18
CA GLY A 102 -0.79 14.36 16.17
C GLY A 102 -0.44 13.80 14.81
N TRP A 103 -1.47 13.27 14.13
CA TRP A 103 -1.45 13.13 12.68
C TRP A 103 -1.27 14.54 12.08
N ALA A 104 -0.33 14.67 11.14
CA ALA A 104 -0.01 15.94 10.49
C ALA A 104 -1.18 16.47 9.66
#